data_AF-A0A0L0GG08-F1
#
_entry.id   AF-A0A0L0GG08-F1
#
_cell.length_a   1.000
_cell.length_b   1.000
_cell.length_c   1.000
_cell.angle_alpha   90.00
_cell.angle_beta   90.00
_cell.angle_gamma   90.00
#
_symmetry.space_group_name_H-M   'P 1'
#
loop_
_entity.id
_entity.type
_entity.pdbx_description
1 polymer ?
#
loop_
_entity_poly.entity_id
_entity_poly.type
_entity_poly.pdbx_seq_one_letter_code
_entity_poly.pdbx_strand_id
1 'polypeptide(L)'
;MSDYEKIFVLLQSYPAITVCTAVCLMVCIWQLHAAIITFLVCVCVAATTLIVCNFTCALISLIKGRPISEARSLLQVSASLIPWVIIPPSVADREISSISGKRAGCIRDDSTIYMDVNATTPVDGHVVDAISEACTTAWGNPSSSYASGVAAKETISEAREAIARMVNCDQSDVIFVSGGTEANNMAVHSAVDSFAKGSSGPTGTLPHVVMSNIEHDSVMQLCEVLAERGAIELTRVRTSALGTVFAEDFAKAIKVNTVLVTIMHANNETGVVQQVQEISKRVRERKAELGGSKIYIHTDAAQTIGKIPVDIRAMDVDYLTIVGHKFHGPRVGALCVRDLEDAGAPLSNMMFGGGQERGYRSGTENTPMIAGLGEAARIVCGNRRSDKGTPNPCQRNGETVESVGIRMRAYRDKFELLVEQSVGKHNVIFNGKNKSVERLPNTSNFSLRQPPQPDTDTPIFVSARDILVHTKVLCASVGSACHTSSSKPSRILLAMGISEELARCTFRISMSRDTTDFEVLRAAQLITHAWSNSAGHFKNVKAISKSPATDTKTMEQARKEL
;
A
#
# COMPACT_ATOMS: atom_id res chain seq x y z
N MET A 1 45.80 -12.81 -21.15
CA MET A 1 45.98 -12.90 -19.68
C MET A 1 45.02 -11.93 -19.04
N SER A 2 44.05 -12.43 -18.28
CA SER A 2 43.06 -11.58 -17.61
C SER A 2 43.68 -10.97 -16.34
N ASP A 3 43.19 -9.80 -15.92
CA ASP A 3 43.72 -9.06 -14.76
C ASP A 3 43.69 -9.85 -13.44
N TYR A 4 42.95 -10.95 -13.39
CA TYR A 4 42.94 -11.90 -12.27
C TYR A 4 44.26 -12.66 -12.10
N GLU A 5 44.97 -12.99 -13.18
CA GLU A 5 46.24 -13.72 -13.10
C GLU A 5 47.35 -12.82 -12.52
N LYS A 6 47.31 -11.50 -12.79
CA LYS A 6 48.28 -10.55 -12.24
C LYS A 6 48.09 -10.30 -10.74
N ILE A 7 46.84 -10.29 -10.28
CA ILE A 7 46.49 -10.15 -8.86
C ILE A 7 46.90 -11.41 -8.07
N PHE A 8 46.74 -12.60 -8.67
CA PHE A 8 47.12 -13.85 -8.03
C PHE A 8 48.64 -13.99 -7.85
N VAL A 9 49.43 -13.54 -8.84
CA VAL A 9 50.90 -13.49 -8.75
C VAL A 9 51.38 -12.45 -7.71
N LEU A 10 50.67 -11.33 -7.56
CA LEU A 10 50.98 -10.33 -6.53
C LEU A 10 50.73 -10.86 -5.09
N LEU A 11 49.65 -11.63 -4.91
CA LEU A 11 49.25 -12.19 -3.62
C LEU A 11 50.14 -13.36 -3.17
N GLN A 12 50.76 -14.10 -4.09
CA GLN A 12 51.76 -15.12 -3.76
C GLN A 12 53.11 -14.55 -3.28
N SER A 13 53.33 -13.23 -3.45
CA SER A 13 54.60 -12.59 -3.11
C SER A 13 54.71 -12.14 -1.64
N TYR A 14 53.63 -12.21 -0.85
CA TYR A 14 53.62 -11.72 0.55
C TYR A 14 52.83 -12.62 1.53
N PRO A 15 53.35 -13.80 1.90
CA PRO A 15 52.70 -14.70 2.86
C PRO A 15 52.61 -14.14 4.30
N ALA A 16 53.41 -13.12 4.64
CA ALA A 16 53.42 -12.53 5.98
C ALA A 16 52.22 -11.59 6.26
N ILE A 17 51.66 -10.94 5.23
CA ILE A 17 50.61 -9.92 5.40
C ILE A 17 49.23 -10.57 5.62
N THR A 18 48.93 -11.67 4.91
CA THR A 18 47.64 -12.37 5.02
C THR A 18 47.49 -13.08 6.38
N VAL A 19 48.57 -13.64 6.92
CA VAL A 19 48.57 -14.27 8.25
C VAL A 19 48.46 -13.24 9.37
N CYS A 20 49.19 -12.12 9.30
CA CYS A 20 49.06 -11.05 10.29
C CYS A 20 47.66 -10.44 10.34
N THR A 21 47.02 -10.25 9.19
CA THR A 21 45.67 -9.66 9.12
C THR A 21 44.60 -10.60 9.68
N ALA A 22 44.71 -11.91 9.38
CA ALA A 22 43.80 -12.93 9.93
C ALA A 22 43.98 -13.11 11.45
N VAL A 23 45.23 -13.11 11.94
CA VAL A 23 45.52 -13.20 13.39
C VAL A 23 45.03 -11.94 14.11
N CYS A 24 45.22 -10.74 13.55
CA CYS A 24 44.68 -9.52 14.14
C CYS A 24 43.14 -9.53 14.20
N LEU A 25 42.47 -10.04 13.16
CA LEU A 25 41.01 -10.14 13.14
C LEU A 25 40.51 -11.14 14.20
N MET A 26 41.17 -12.29 14.33
CA MET A 26 40.82 -13.28 15.37
C MET A 26 41.08 -12.75 16.79
N VAL A 27 42.17 -12.01 17.00
CA VAL A 27 42.45 -11.35 18.29
C VAL A 27 41.42 -10.27 18.59
N CYS A 28 40.99 -9.48 17.60
CA CYS A 28 39.94 -8.46 17.78
C CYS A 28 38.57 -9.09 18.11
N ILE A 29 38.21 -10.18 17.43
CA ILE A 29 36.97 -10.92 17.72
C ILE A 29 37.02 -11.53 19.13
N TRP A 30 38.17 -12.09 19.51
CA TRP A 30 38.36 -12.65 20.84
C TRP A 30 38.32 -11.59 21.94
N GLN A 31 38.94 -10.42 21.72
CA GLN A 31 38.85 -9.28 22.64
C GLN A 31 37.43 -8.72 22.75
N LEU A 32 36.67 -8.70 21.64
CA LEU A 32 35.27 -8.28 21.64
C LEU A 32 34.39 -9.25 22.45
N HIS A 33 34.57 -10.55 22.28
CA HIS A 33 33.89 -11.56 23.10
C HIS A 33 34.29 -11.47 24.57
N ALA A 34 35.58 -11.28 24.87
CA ALA A 34 36.04 -11.09 26.24
C ALA A 34 35.45 -9.82 26.89
N ALA A 35 35.33 -8.72 26.14
CA ALA A 35 34.72 -7.48 26.60
C ALA A 35 33.21 -7.64 26.85
N ILE A 36 32.49 -8.35 25.98
CA ILE A 36 31.06 -8.66 26.15
C ILE A 36 30.85 -9.54 27.39
N ILE A 37 31.66 -10.58 27.57
CA ILE A 37 31.60 -11.45 28.75
C ILE A 37 31.89 -10.64 30.03
N THR A 38 32.91 -9.79 30.02
CA THR A 38 33.25 -8.93 31.16
C THR A 38 32.11 -7.96 31.49
N PHE A 39 31.49 -7.35 30.47
CA PHE A 39 30.34 -6.47 30.63
C PHE A 39 29.14 -7.20 31.24
N LEU A 40 28.81 -8.40 30.74
CA LEU A 40 27.72 -9.23 31.28
C LEU A 40 27.99 -9.65 32.73
N VAL A 41 29.22 -10.01 33.08
CA VAL A 41 29.61 -10.31 34.47
C VAL A 41 29.46 -9.07 35.36
N CYS A 42 29.88 -7.89 34.92
CA CYS A 42 29.69 -6.65 35.67
C CYS A 42 28.21 -6.31 35.89
N VAL A 43 27.36 -6.51 34.87
CA VAL A 43 25.90 -6.29 34.97
C VAL A 43 25.26 -7.28 35.95
N CYS A 44 25.62 -8.56 35.89
CA CYS A 44 25.13 -9.58 36.84
C CYS A 44 25.56 -9.30 38.28
N VAL A 45 26.80 -8.88 38.51
CA VAL A 45 27.30 -8.50 39.84
C VAL A 45 26.54 -7.28 40.37
N ALA A 46 26.38 -6.24 39.55
CA ALA A 46 25.65 -5.03 39.94
C ALA A 46 24.17 -5.33 40.27
N ALA A 47 23.49 -6.14 39.45
CA ALA A 47 22.10 -6.55 39.68
C ALA A 47 21.96 -7.36 40.98
N THR A 48 22.88 -8.29 41.24
CA THR A 48 22.90 -9.11 42.46
C THR A 48 23.11 -8.25 43.71
N THR A 49 24.06 -7.31 43.68
CA THR A 49 24.30 -6.37 44.78
C THR A 49 23.07 -5.51 45.06
N LEU A 50 22.38 -5.03 44.02
CA LEU A 50 21.17 -4.21 44.17
C LEU A 50 20.02 -5.01 44.79
N ILE A 51 19.83 -6.26 44.37
CA ILE A 51 18.81 -7.15 44.93
C ILE A 51 19.06 -7.40 46.42
N VAL A 52 20.30 -7.73 46.80
CA VAL A 52 20.67 -7.96 48.21
C VAL A 52 20.46 -6.69 49.05
N CYS A 53 20.83 -5.52 48.52
CA CYS A 53 20.65 -4.24 49.21
C CYS A 53 19.17 -3.90 49.44
N ASN A 54 18.32 -4.11 48.43
CA ASN A 54 16.88 -3.88 48.51
C ASN A 54 16.18 -4.85 49.47
N PHE A 55 16.57 -6.13 49.47
CA PHE A 55 16.06 -7.11 50.44
C PHE A 55 16.44 -6.75 51.88
N THR A 56 17.68 -6.32 52.08
CA THR A 56 18.17 -5.88 53.40
C THR A 56 17.42 -4.63 53.88
N CYS A 57 17.19 -3.65 52.99
CA CYS A 57 16.43 -2.44 53.30
C CYS A 57 14.95 -2.71 53.58
N ALA A 58 14.33 -3.64 52.84
CA ALA A 58 12.96 -4.08 53.08
C ALA A 58 12.82 -4.78 54.45
N LEU A 59 13.77 -5.65 54.80
CA LEU A 59 13.80 -6.35 56.09
C LEU A 59 13.97 -5.37 57.27
N ILE A 60 14.90 -4.40 57.14
CA ILE A 60 15.10 -3.35 58.15
C ILE A 60 13.84 -2.48 58.31
N SER A 61 13.14 -2.16 57.21
CA SER A 61 11.92 -1.36 57.25
C SER A 61 10.78 -2.10 57.98
N LEU A 62 10.65 -3.41 57.77
CA LEU A 62 9.70 -4.25 58.49
C LEU A 62 10.02 -4.36 59.98
N ILE A 63 11.30 -4.53 60.35
CA ILE A 63 11.75 -4.57 61.75
C ILE A 63 11.48 -3.24 62.49
N LYS A 64 11.56 -2.11 61.77
CA LYS A 64 11.29 -0.77 62.33
C LYS A 64 9.80 -0.38 62.34
N GLY A 65 8.89 -1.31 62.06
CA GLY A 65 7.43 -1.08 62.15
C GLY A 65 6.86 -0.16 61.07
N ARG A 66 7.56 0.02 59.94
CA ARG A 66 7.08 0.84 58.82
C ARG A 66 5.98 0.11 58.02
N PRO A 67 5.07 0.86 57.35
CA PRO A 67 3.98 0.26 56.59
C PRO A 67 4.48 -0.69 55.48
N ILE A 68 3.83 -1.84 55.37
CA ILE A 68 4.19 -2.96 54.48
C ILE A 68 4.29 -2.55 53.00
N SER A 69 3.59 -1.48 52.61
CA SER A 69 3.64 -0.91 51.25
C SER A 69 5.05 -0.46 50.83
N GLU A 70 5.87 0.08 51.74
CA GLU A 70 7.25 0.52 51.42
C GLU A 70 8.19 -0.68 51.17
N ALA A 71 8.07 -1.73 51.97
CA ALA A 71 8.82 -2.97 51.75
C ALA A 71 8.43 -3.65 50.44
N ARG A 72 7.13 -3.58 50.07
CA ARG A 72 6.60 -4.18 48.84
C ARG A 72 7.14 -3.49 47.58
N SER A 73 7.25 -2.17 47.57
CA SER A 73 7.84 -1.44 46.44
C SER A 73 9.31 -1.79 46.18
N LEU A 74 10.10 -1.96 47.25
CA LEU A 74 11.52 -2.33 47.15
C LEU A 74 11.69 -3.76 46.61
N LEU A 75 10.85 -4.69 47.05
CA LEU A 75 10.87 -6.09 46.60
C LEU A 75 10.37 -6.24 45.15
N GLN A 76 9.47 -5.36 44.70
CA GLN A 76 8.96 -5.36 43.32
C GLN A 76 10.02 -4.92 42.30
N VAL A 77 10.86 -3.94 42.67
CA VAL A 77 12.04 -3.56 41.87
C VAL A 77 13.03 -4.73 41.79
N SER A 78 13.30 -5.42 42.91
CA SER A 78 14.16 -6.60 42.91
C SER A 78 13.61 -7.74 42.05
N ALA A 79 12.29 -7.99 42.08
CA ALA A 79 11.66 -9.04 41.27
C ALA A 79 11.82 -8.83 39.75
N SER A 80 11.86 -7.56 39.30
CA SER A 80 12.09 -7.21 37.89
C SER A 80 13.55 -7.45 37.43
N LEU A 81 14.48 -7.59 38.37
CA LEU A 81 15.91 -7.80 38.09
C LEU A 81 16.32 -9.28 38.12
N ILE A 82 15.48 -10.16 38.68
CA ILE A 82 15.73 -11.62 38.79
C ILE A 82 15.95 -12.30 37.43
N PRO A 83 15.22 -11.97 36.35
CA PRO A 83 15.46 -12.57 35.03
C PRO A 83 16.88 -12.30 34.49
N TRP A 84 17.52 -11.21 34.90
CA TRP A 84 18.87 -10.84 34.47
C TRP A 84 19.99 -11.60 35.21
N VAL A 85 19.65 -12.28 36.31
CA VAL A 85 20.60 -13.04 37.14
C VAL A 85 20.53 -14.56 36.88
N ILE A 86 19.41 -15.07 36.34
CA ILE A 86 19.11 -16.51 36.29
C ILE A 86 19.31 -17.15 34.89
N ILE A 87 19.67 -16.41 33.84
CA ILE A 87 19.81 -17.02 32.49
C ILE A 87 21.15 -17.77 32.37
N PRO A 88 21.16 -19.12 32.20
CA PRO A 88 22.37 -19.84 31.85
C PRO A 88 22.78 -19.53 30.40
N PRO A 89 24.08 -19.58 30.07
CA PRO A 89 24.61 -19.14 28.77
C PRO A 89 24.10 -19.95 27.56
N SER A 90 23.34 -21.03 27.75
CA SER A 90 22.75 -21.83 26.67
C SER A 90 21.33 -21.41 26.22
N VAL A 91 20.70 -20.44 26.88
CA VAL A 91 19.37 -19.89 26.50
C VAL A 91 19.48 -18.50 25.83
N ALA A 92 20.66 -17.89 25.90
CA ALA A 92 20.94 -16.56 25.34
C ALA A 92 20.82 -16.51 23.80
N ASP A 93 21.06 -17.61 23.09
CA ASP A 93 20.98 -17.62 21.61
C ASP A 93 19.54 -17.55 21.08
N ARG A 94 18.53 -17.97 21.86
CA ARG A 94 17.12 -17.87 21.44
C ARG A 94 16.49 -16.53 21.80
N GLU A 95 16.86 -15.92 22.93
CA GLU A 95 16.24 -14.65 23.34
C GLU A 95 16.99 -13.38 22.89
N ILE A 96 18.28 -13.42 22.55
CA ILE A 96 18.98 -12.25 21.98
C ILE A 96 18.49 -11.92 20.56
N SER A 97 17.89 -12.89 19.86
CA SER A 97 17.15 -12.65 18.61
C SER A 97 15.84 -11.87 18.81
N SER A 98 15.37 -11.74 20.06
CA SER A 98 14.14 -11.00 20.41
C SER A 98 14.40 -9.59 20.95
N ILE A 99 15.61 -9.29 21.44
CA ILE A 99 16.00 -7.97 21.97
C ILE A 99 16.76 -7.15 20.91
N SER A 100 17.37 -7.80 19.91
CA SER A 100 17.71 -7.12 18.66
C SER A 100 16.48 -7.13 17.75
N GLY A 101 15.67 -6.08 17.83
CA GLY A 101 14.51 -5.83 16.97
C GLY A 101 14.88 -5.62 15.49
N LYS A 102 15.47 -6.63 14.86
CA LYS A 102 15.55 -6.82 13.41
C LYS A 102 14.99 -8.20 13.07
N ARG A 103 13.73 -8.44 13.46
CA ARG A 103 12.89 -9.31 12.62
C ARG A 103 12.79 -8.61 11.26
N ALA A 104 12.87 -9.37 10.18
CA ALA A 104 12.77 -8.88 8.81
C ALA A 104 11.36 -8.37 8.44
N GLY A 105 10.77 -7.52 9.29
CA GLY A 105 9.71 -6.62 8.89
C GLY A 105 10.33 -5.49 8.07
N CYS A 106 9.64 -5.05 7.02
CA CYS A 106 10.00 -3.88 6.21
C CYS A 106 10.64 -2.80 7.10
N ILE A 107 11.89 -2.44 6.80
CA ILE A 107 12.59 -1.34 7.48
C ILE A 107 11.78 -0.08 7.21
N ARG A 108 10.85 0.25 8.12
CA ARG A 108 10.45 1.64 8.32
C ARG A 108 11.71 2.29 8.88
N ASP A 109 12.30 3.16 8.09
CA ASP A 109 13.27 4.11 8.62
C ASP A 109 12.51 4.95 9.67
N ASP A 110 12.87 4.82 10.95
CA ASP A 110 12.24 5.55 12.06
C ASP A 110 12.30 7.07 11.88
N SER A 111 13.10 7.57 10.92
CA SER A 111 13.15 8.97 10.55
C SER A 111 12.12 9.40 9.50
N THR A 112 11.35 8.48 8.88
CA THR A 112 10.44 8.78 7.76
C THR A 112 8.97 8.50 8.08
N ILE A 113 8.09 9.44 7.74
CA ILE A 113 6.63 9.34 7.86
C ILE A 113 6.05 8.99 6.49
N TYR A 114 5.50 7.79 6.34
CA TYR A 114 4.91 7.33 5.09
C TYR A 114 3.39 7.54 5.04
N MET A 115 2.95 8.48 4.19
CA MET A 115 1.54 8.78 3.93
C MET A 115 1.18 8.70 2.45
N ASP A 116 1.72 7.70 1.75
CA ASP A 116 1.44 7.45 0.33
C ASP A 116 0.95 6.02 0.05
N VAL A 117 0.19 5.42 0.97
CA VAL A 117 -0.24 4.02 0.83
C VAL A 117 -1.15 3.74 -0.36
N ASN A 118 -1.83 4.76 -0.90
CA ASN A 118 -2.63 4.59 -2.12
C ASN A 118 -1.75 4.37 -3.36
N ALA A 119 -0.46 4.76 -3.33
CA ALA A 119 0.52 4.39 -4.34
C ALA A 119 0.95 2.93 -4.15
N THR A 120 1.46 2.60 -2.97
CA THR A 120 1.81 1.23 -2.58
C THR A 120 1.89 1.11 -1.06
N THR A 121 1.62 -0.07 -0.52
CA THR A 121 1.84 -0.36 0.89
C THR A 121 3.17 -1.08 1.12
N PRO A 122 3.81 -0.93 2.29
CA PRO A 122 4.81 -1.90 2.75
C PRO A 122 4.17 -3.28 2.87
N VAL A 123 4.93 -4.33 2.54
CA VAL A 123 4.46 -5.71 2.68
C VAL A 123 4.38 -6.06 4.17
N ASP A 124 3.28 -6.69 4.59
CA ASP A 124 3.12 -7.13 5.98
C ASP A 124 4.16 -8.19 6.35
N GLY A 125 4.65 -8.18 7.59
CA GLY A 125 5.64 -9.16 8.05
C GLY A 125 5.16 -10.61 7.90
N HIS A 126 3.88 -10.88 8.19
CA HIS A 126 3.31 -12.23 8.01
C HIS A 126 3.20 -12.64 6.54
N VAL A 127 3.02 -11.67 5.64
CA VAL A 127 3.05 -11.90 4.20
C VAL A 127 4.47 -12.22 3.73
N VAL A 128 5.48 -11.52 4.26
CA VAL A 128 6.90 -11.85 3.99
C VAL A 128 7.21 -13.27 4.45
N ASP A 129 6.78 -13.65 5.66
CA ASP A 129 6.97 -15.00 6.19
C ASP A 129 6.33 -16.06 5.27
N ALA A 130 5.09 -15.85 4.84
CA ALA A 130 4.39 -16.77 3.93
C ALA A 130 5.08 -16.91 2.57
N ILE A 131 5.63 -15.81 2.02
CA ILE A 131 6.42 -15.82 0.79
C ILE A 131 7.70 -16.63 1.00
N SER A 132 8.46 -16.35 2.06
CA SER A 132 9.72 -17.02 2.37
C SER A 132 9.55 -18.51 2.65
N GLU A 133 8.47 -18.89 3.34
CA GLU A 133 8.11 -20.28 3.57
C GLU A 133 7.80 -20.99 2.24
N ALA A 134 6.99 -20.39 1.38
CA ALA A 134 6.63 -20.99 0.09
C ALA A 134 7.85 -21.18 -0.84
N CYS A 135 8.85 -20.30 -0.77
CA CYS A 135 10.12 -20.46 -1.50
C CYS A 135 10.91 -21.72 -1.12
N THR A 136 10.74 -22.24 0.09
CA THR A 136 11.50 -23.40 0.58
C THR A 136 10.66 -24.67 0.64
N THR A 137 9.37 -24.56 0.96
CA THR A 137 8.45 -25.70 1.17
C THR A 137 7.58 -26.01 -0.05
N ALA A 138 7.33 -25.02 -0.92
CA ALA A 138 6.37 -25.09 -2.04
C ALA A 138 7.01 -24.65 -3.38
N TRP A 139 8.30 -24.92 -3.57
CA TRP A 139 9.10 -24.48 -4.72
C TRP A 139 8.88 -25.27 -6.01
N GLY A 140 8.29 -26.48 -5.91
CA GLY A 140 8.10 -27.37 -7.04
C GLY A 140 7.16 -26.80 -8.10
N ASN A 141 7.29 -27.26 -9.34
CA ASN A 141 6.38 -26.86 -10.41
C ASN A 141 4.96 -27.41 -10.13
N PRO A 142 3.92 -26.57 -9.97
CA PRO A 142 2.56 -27.01 -9.62
C PRO A 142 1.89 -27.91 -10.66
N SER A 143 2.40 -27.92 -11.89
CA SER A 143 1.94 -28.80 -12.97
C SER A 143 2.48 -30.25 -12.84
N SER A 144 3.36 -30.52 -11.88
CA SER A 144 3.96 -31.84 -11.66
C SER A 144 3.15 -32.69 -10.69
N SER A 145 3.13 -34.02 -10.90
CA SER A 145 2.35 -34.97 -10.09
C SER A 145 3.08 -35.47 -8.83
N TYR A 146 4.39 -35.23 -8.70
CA TYR A 146 5.16 -35.61 -7.53
C TYR A 146 5.00 -34.63 -6.36
N ALA A 147 5.40 -35.05 -5.16
CA ALA A 147 5.08 -34.38 -3.89
C ALA A 147 5.36 -32.87 -3.86
N SER A 148 6.48 -32.40 -4.40
CA SER A 148 6.79 -30.96 -4.40
C SER A 148 5.89 -30.13 -5.33
N GLY A 149 5.41 -30.71 -6.43
CA GLY A 149 4.40 -30.08 -7.30
C GLY A 149 3.02 -30.05 -6.64
N VAL A 150 2.64 -31.13 -5.95
CA VAL A 150 1.40 -31.20 -5.17
C VAL A 150 1.37 -30.14 -4.07
N ALA A 151 2.46 -30.01 -3.29
CA ALA A 151 2.57 -29.01 -2.22
C ALA A 151 2.43 -27.56 -2.74
N ALA A 152 3.00 -27.27 -3.92
CA ALA A 152 2.86 -25.97 -4.56
C ALA A 152 1.42 -25.72 -5.03
N LYS A 153 0.76 -26.72 -5.61
CA LYS A 153 -0.63 -26.65 -6.04
C LYS A 153 -1.60 -26.46 -4.87
N GLU A 154 -1.37 -27.15 -3.75
CA GLU A 154 -2.15 -26.96 -2.51
C GLU A 154 -2.00 -25.52 -1.99
N THR A 155 -0.77 -24.99 -1.95
CA THR A 155 -0.50 -23.60 -1.53
C THR A 155 -1.26 -22.59 -2.40
N ILE A 156 -1.31 -22.82 -3.72
CA ILE A 156 -2.09 -21.99 -4.66
C ILE A 156 -3.59 -22.09 -4.37
N SER A 157 -4.09 -23.30 -4.09
CA SER A 157 -5.51 -23.52 -3.75
C SER A 157 -5.91 -22.80 -2.47
N GLU A 158 -5.09 -22.87 -1.42
CA GLU A 158 -5.33 -22.17 -0.14
C GLU A 158 -5.35 -20.64 -0.31
N ALA A 159 -4.49 -20.11 -1.18
CA ALA A 159 -4.49 -18.68 -1.49
C ALA A 159 -5.74 -18.27 -2.29
N ARG A 160 -6.16 -19.11 -3.23
CA ARG A 160 -7.37 -18.87 -4.05
C ARG A 160 -8.61 -18.78 -3.18
N GLU A 161 -8.75 -19.70 -2.23
CA GLU A 161 -9.84 -19.73 -1.26
C GLU A 161 -9.82 -18.50 -0.32
N ALA A 162 -8.63 -18.04 0.11
CA ALA A 162 -8.50 -16.82 0.91
C ALA A 162 -8.95 -15.57 0.13
N ILE A 163 -8.58 -15.47 -1.14
CA ILE A 163 -9.02 -14.37 -2.02
C ILE A 163 -10.54 -14.42 -2.23
N ALA A 164 -11.09 -15.61 -2.48
CA ALA A 164 -12.52 -15.79 -2.72
C ALA A 164 -13.36 -15.34 -1.52
N ARG A 165 -12.96 -15.74 -0.31
CA ARG A 165 -13.59 -15.29 0.94
C ARG A 165 -13.53 -13.78 1.14
N MET A 166 -12.40 -13.14 0.79
CA MET A 166 -12.20 -11.71 1.00
C MET A 166 -13.18 -10.83 0.21
N VAL A 167 -13.66 -11.32 -0.94
CA VAL A 167 -14.57 -10.55 -1.82
C VAL A 167 -15.91 -11.24 -2.07
N ASN A 168 -16.22 -12.30 -1.32
CA ASN A 168 -17.47 -13.08 -1.39
C ASN A 168 -17.74 -13.71 -2.78
N CYS A 169 -16.71 -14.25 -3.44
CA CYS A 169 -16.86 -15.02 -4.68
C CYS A 169 -16.58 -16.52 -4.45
N ASP A 170 -16.84 -17.36 -5.47
CA ASP A 170 -16.42 -18.74 -5.44
C ASP A 170 -14.92 -18.88 -5.72
N GLN A 171 -14.27 -19.93 -5.22
CA GLN A 171 -12.85 -20.16 -5.50
C GLN A 171 -12.58 -20.40 -6.99
N SER A 172 -13.56 -20.97 -7.70
CA SER A 172 -13.49 -21.20 -9.14
C SER A 172 -13.40 -19.88 -9.91
N ASP A 173 -14.00 -18.81 -9.40
CA ASP A 173 -14.05 -17.49 -10.05
C ASP A 173 -12.75 -16.70 -9.97
N VAL A 174 -11.80 -17.10 -9.13
CA VAL A 174 -10.53 -16.37 -8.94
C VAL A 174 -9.51 -16.81 -9.99
N ILE A 175 -8.87 -15.85 -10.66
CA ILE A 175 -7.74 -16.06 -11.58
C ILE A 175 -6.54 -15.22 -11.13
N PHE A 176 -5.39 -15.84 -10.91
CA PHE A 176 -4.17 -15.13 -10.55
C PHE A 176 -3.53 -14.45 -11.77
N VAL A 177 -3.09 -13.21 -11.58
CA VAL A 177 -2.47 -12.37 -12.61
C VAL A 177 -1.23 -11.65 -12.04
N SER A 178 -0.41 -11.04 -12.90
CA SER A 178 0.79 -10.31 -12.45
C SER A 178 0.49 -9.01 -11.70
N GLY A 179 -0.74 -8.50 -11.72
CA GLY A 179 -1.14 -7.29 -11.00
C GLY A 179 -2.43 -6.67 -11.52
N GLY A 180 -2.79 -5.50 -10.98
CA GLY A 180 -4.02 -4.80 -11.34
C GLY A 180 -4.11 -4.39 -12.81
N THR A 181 -2.98 -4.02 -13.43
CA THR A 181 -2.95 -3.70 -14.86
C THR A 181 -3.32 -4.90 -15.73
N GLU A 182 -2.81 -6.09 -15.42
CA GLU A 182 -3.18 -7.31 -16.14
C GLU A 182 -4.65 -7.67 -15.92
N ALA A 183 -5.15 -7.62 -14.67
CA ALA A 183 -6.56 -7.89 -14.36
C ALA A 183 -7.52 -6.94 -15.10
N ASN A 184 -7.28 -5.63 -15.03
CA ASN A 184 -8.08 -4.62 -15.71
C ASN A 184 -8.08 -4.84 -17.24
N ASN A 185 -6.91 -5.10 -17.83
CA ASN A 185 -6.81 -5.36 -19.26
C ASN A 185 -7.54 -6.65 -19.65
N MET A 186 -7.43 -7.69 -18.83
CA MET A 186 -8.05 -8.99 -19.08
C MET A 186 -9.58 -8.91 -19.00
N ALA A 187 -10.14 -8.14 -18.06
CA ALA A 187 -11.59 -7.91 -17.98
C ALA A 187 -12.12 -7.19 -19.23
N VAL A 188 -11.46 -6.09 -19.65
CA VAL A 188 -11.83 -5.33 -20.85
C VAL A 188 -11.72 -6.20 -22.10
N HIS A 189 -10.59 -6.89 -22.27
CA HIS A 189 -10.34 -7.75 -23.42
C HIS A 189 -11.39 -8.87 -23.52
N SER A 190 -11.72 -9.52 -22.40
CA SER A 190 -12.66 -10.65 -22.39
C SER A 190 -14.08 -10.22 -22.78
N ALA A 191 -14.55 -9.08 -22.27
CA ALA A 191 -15.86 -8.56 -22.64
C ALA A 191 -15.94 -8.19 -24.13
N VAL A 192 -14.90 -7.52 -24.66
CA VAL A 192 -14.83 -7.14 -26.08
C VAL A 192 -14.74 -8.36 -27.00
N ASP A 193 -13.86 -9.31 -26.68
CA ASP A 193 -13.68 -10.54 -27.47
C ASP A 193 -14.94 -11.44 -27.44
N SER A 194 -15.68 -11.45 -26.33
CA SER A 194 -16.96 -12.18 -26.25
C SER A 194 -18.00 -11.69 -27.26
N PHE A 195 -17.99 -10.40 -27.60
CA PHE A 195 -18.90 -9.83 -28.59
C PHE A 195 -18.54 -10.23 -30.02
N ALA A 196 -17.25 -10.38 -30.32
CA ALA A 196 -16.80 -10.86 -31.62
C ALA A 196 -17.15 -12.35 -31.84
N LYS A 197 -17.11 -13.15 -30.76
CA LYS A 197 -17.40 -14.59 -30.79
C LYS A 197 -18.89 -14.91 -30.73
N GLY A 198 -19.68 -14.10 -30.04
CA GLY A 198 -21.13 -14.23 -30.00
C GLY A 198 -21.73 -13.71 -31.29
N SER A 199 -22.47 -14.54 -32.04
CA SER A 199 -23.23 -14.16 -33.26
C SER A 199 -24.37 -13.14 -33.01
N SER A 200 -24.26 -12.32 -31.96
CA SER A 200 -25.30 -11.47 -31.38
C SER A 200 -25.16 -9.99 -31.78
N GLY A 201 -24.02 -9.60 -32.36
CA GLY A 201 -23.85 -8.28 -32.96
C GLY A 201 -24.42 -8.25 -34.38
N PRO A 202 -25.15 -7.20 -34.80
CA PRO A 202 -25.44 -6.99 -36.21
C PRO A 202 -24.12 -6.95 -36.99
N THR A 203 -24.04 -7.66 -38.11
CA THR A 203 -22.84 -7.71 -38.97
C THR A 203 -22.31 -6.31 -39.26
N GLY A 204 -21.04 -6.03 -38.91
CA GLY A 204 -20.41 -4.73 -39.11
C GLY A 204 -20.54 -3.74 -37.95
N THR A 205 -21.09 -4.14 -36.80
CA THR A 205 -21.19 -3.27 -35.61
C THR A 205 -20.00 -3.50 -34.68
N LEU A 206 -19.39 -2.44 -34.15
CA LEU A 206 -18.33 -2.54 -33.15
C LEU A 206 -18.92 -2.79 -31.75
N PRO A 207 -18.23 -3.53 -30.86
CA PRO A 207 -18.59 -3.57 -29.45
C PRO A 207 -18.46 -2.18 -28.82
N HIS A 208 -19.40 -1.83 -27.94
CA HIS A 208 -19.40 -0.55 -27.23
C HIS A 208 -19.03 -0.72 -25.75
N VAL A 209 -18.10 0.10 -25.27
CA VAL A 209 -17.65 0.14 -23.88
C VAL A 209 -18.03 1.49 -23.26
N VAL A 210 -18.58 1.43 -22.05
CA VAL A 210 -18.87 2.61 -21.22
C VAL A 210 -17.94 2.62 -20.02
N MET A 211 -17.21 3.72 -19.82
CA MET A 211 -16.35 3.91 -18.65
C MET A 211 -16.54 5.30 -18.02
N SER A 212 -16.08 5.51 -16.78
CA SER A 212 -15.95 6.87 -16.27
C SER A 212 -14.72 7.59 -16.85
N ASN A 213 -14.68 8.92 -16.76
CA ASN A 213 -13.47 9.68 -17.10
C ASN A 213 -12.45 9.80 -15.95
N ILE A 214 -12.64 9.05 -14.85
CA ILE A 214 -11.78 9.08 -13.66
C ILE A 214 -11.09 7.73 -13.38
N GLU A 215 -11.19 6.76 -14.28
CA GLU A 215 -10.56 5.44 -14.17
C GLU A 215 -9.04 5.49 -14.02
N HIS A 216 -8.43 4.41 -13.52
CA HIS A 216 -6.98 4.23 -13.56
C HIS A 216 -6.47 4.12 -15.01
N ASP A 217 -5.20 4.48 -15.24
CA ASP A 217 -4.57 4.47 -16.57
C ASP A 217 -4.66 3.10 -17.26
N SER A 218 -4.59 1.99 -16.51
CA SER A 218 -4.70 0.64 -17.08
C SER A 218 -6.05 0.38 -17.76
N VAL A 219 -7.14 1.00 -17.30
CA VAL A 219 -8.45 0.88 -17.96
C VAL A 219 -8.56 1.91 -19.07
N MET A 220 -8.25 3.17 -18.74
CA MET A 220 -8.42 4.30 -19.66
C MET A 220 -7.57 4.13 -20.92
N GLN A 221 -6.27 3.89 -20.79
CA GLN A 221 -5.36 3.80 -21.93
C GLN A 221 -5.70 2.62 -22.84
N LEU A 222 -6.08 1.47 -22.27
CA LEU A 222 -6.51 0.33 -23.09
C LEU A 222 -7.76 0.66 -23.89
N CYS A 223 -8.80 1.20 -23.24
CA CYS A 223 -10.03 1.57 -23.94
C CYS A 223 -9.79 2.63 -25.03
N GLU A 224 -8.91 3.59 -24.75
CA GLU A 224 -8.51 4.63 -25.71
C GLU A 224 -7.81 4.04 -26.94
N VAL A 225 -6.80 3.21 -26.72
CA VAL A 225 -6.08 2.55 -27.81
C VAL A 225 -7.00 1.65 -28.63
N LEU A 226 -7.94 0.94 -28.00
CA LEU A 226 -8.93 0.13 -28.71
C LEU A 226 -9.88 0.98 -29.55
N ALA A 227 -10.32 2.13 -29.03
CA ALA A 227 -11.19 3.06 -29.75
C ALA A 227 -10.46 3.71 -30.94
N GLU A 228 -9.21 4.16 -30.74
CA GLU A 228 -8.37 4.73 -31.80
C GLU A 228 -8.07 3.75 -32.93
N ARG A 229 -7.97 2.45 -32.61
CA ARG A 229 -7.80 1.37 -33.59
C ARG A 229 -9.10 0.95 -34.28
N GLY A 230 -10.23 1.56 -33.93
CA GLY A 230 -11.54 1.18 -34.45
C GLY A 230 -12.00 -0.21 -34.01
N ALA A 231 -11.48 -0.72 -32.88
CA ALA A 231 -11.87 -2.03 -32.33
C ALA A 231 -13.11 -1.94 -31.43
N ILE A 232 -13.37 -0.77 -30.83
CA ILE A 232 -14.54 -0.52 -29.99
C ILE A 232 -15.13 0.87 -30.27
N GLU A 233 -16.41 1.05 -29.97
CA GLU A 233 -16.95 2.36 -29.62
C GLU A 233 -16.74 2.64 -28.13
N LEU A 234 -16.43 3.88 -27.76
CA LEU A 234 -16.15 4.25 -26.37
C LEU A 234 -16.98 5.46 -25.92
N THR A 235 -17.77 5.28 -24.84
CA THR A 235 -18.43 6.39 -24.15
C THR A 235 -17.79 6.62 -22.77
N ARG A 236 -17.53 7.90 -22.46
CA ARG A 236 -17.00 8.33 -21.16
C ARG A 236 -18.06 9.07 -20.36
N VAL A 237 -18.51 8.48 -19.26
CA VAL A 237 -19.38 9.14 -18.29
C VAL A 237 -18.55 10.14 -17.49
N ARG A 238 -19.00 11.39 -17.47
CA ARG A 238 -18.29 12.47 -16.77
C ARG A 238 -18.56 12.40 -15.28
N THR A 239 -17.51 12.58 -14.49
CA THR A 239 -17.62 12.80 -13.05
C THR A 239 -18.23 14.17 -12.72
N SER A 240 -18.83 14.28 -11.54
CA SER A 240 -19.30 15.52 -10.94
C SER A 240 -18.14 16.33 -10.35
N ALA A 241 -18.42 17.58 -9.94
CA ALA A 241 -17.42 18.39 -9.23
C ALA A 241 -16.96 17.79 -7.89
N LEU A 242 -17.73 16.84 -7.35
CA LEU A 242 -17.39 16.12 -6.12
C LEU A 242 -16.65 14.80 -6.38
N GLY A 243 -16.39 14.44 -7.65
CA GLY A 243 -15.68 13.21 -7.99
C GLY A 243 -16.58 11.96 -8.03
N THR A 244 -17.90 12.12 -8.02
CA THR A 244 -18.88 11.03 -8.15
C THR A 244 -19.39 10.89 -9.57
N VAL A 245 -19.74 9.68 -9.98
CA VAL A 245 -20.54 9.44 -11.19
C VAL A 245 -21.94 8.94 -10.82
N PHE A 246 -22.93 9.20 -11.67
CA PHE A 246 -24.33 8.88 -11.39
C PHE A 246 -24.81 7.70 -12.24
N ALA A 247 -25.57 6.80 -11.62
CA ALA A 247 -26.13 5.61 -12.26
C ALA A 247 -26.97 5.95 -13.50
N GLU A 248 -27.72 7.04 -13.46
CA GLU A 248 -28.54 7.48 -14.60
C GLU A 248 -27.70 7.91 -15.82
N ASP A 249 -26.50 8.46 -15.61
CA ASP A 249 -25.63 8.84 -16.72
C ASP A 249 -25.02 7.62 -17.40
N PHE A 250 -24.74 6.55 -16.64
CA PHE A 250 -24.41 5.25 -17.22
C PHE A 250 -25.59 4.65 -17.99
N ALA A 251 -26.80 4.72 -17.45
CA ALA A 251 -28.00 4.22 -18.12
C ALA A 251 -28.22 4.90 -19.49
N LYS A 252 -28.07 6.23 -19.53
CA LYS A 252 -28.18 7.01 -20.77
C LYS A 252 -27.09 6.69 -21.78
N ALA A 253 -25.90 6.28 -21.31
CA ALA A 253 -24.79 5.91 -22.17
C ALA A 253 -24.97 4.53 -22.82
N ILE A 254 -25.86 3.66 -22.30
CA ILE A 254 -26.06 2.31 -22.85
C ILE A 254 -26.70 2.36 -24.24
N LYS A 255 -26.07 1.63 -25.16
CA LYS A 255 -26.51 1.32 -26.53
C LYS A 255 -26.75 -0.19 -26.71
N VAL A 256 -27.41 -0.58 -27.80
CA VAL A 256 -27.71 -2.00 -28.14
C VAL A 256 -26.46 -2.89 -28.29
N ASN A 257 -25.34 -2.30 -28.71
CA ASN A 257 -24.04 -2.95 -28.86
C ASN A 257 -23.13 -2.81 -27.63
N THR A 258 -23.65 -2.32 -26.49
CA THR A 258 -22.86 -2.21 -25.26
C THR A 258 -22.53 -3.59 -24.72
N VAL A 259 -21.26 -3.80 -24.39
CA VAL A 259 -20.76 -5.10 -23.91
C VAL A 259 -20.12 -5.00 -22.54
N LEU A 260 -19.62 -3.82 -22.18
CA LEU A 260 -18.94 -3.59 -20.92
C LEU A 260 -19.29 -2.22 -20.35
N VAL A 261 -19.62 -2.20 -19.07
CA VAL A 261 -19.56 -1.03 -18.21
C VAL A 261 -18.40 -1.24 -17.24
N THR A 262 -17.42 -0.33 -17.22
CA THR A 262 -16.30 -0.37 -16.28
C THR A 262 -16.25 0.89 -15.43
N ILE A 263 -16.22 0.70 -14.11
CA ILE A 263 -16.17 1.80 -13.14
C ILE A 263 -15.28 1.42 -11.95
N MET A 264 -14.26 2.20 -11.65
CA MET A 264 -13.46 1.98 -10.44
C MET A 264 -14.32 2.13 -9.18
N HIS A 265 -14.11 1.26 -8.18
CA HIS A 265 -14.90 1.28 -6.96
C HIS A 265 -14.58 2.51 -6.09
N ALA A 266 -13.29 2.87 -5.99
CA ALA A 266 -12.88 4.12 -5.35
C ALA A 266 -11.72 4.77 -6.10
N ASN A 267 -11.78 6.10 -6.21
CA ASN A 267 -10.75 6.86 -6.89
C ASN A 267 -9.44 6.89 -6.09
N ASN A 268 -8.31 6.60 -6.76
CA ASN A 268 -6.98 6.54 -6.16
C ASN A 268 -6.40 7.90 -5.77
N GLU A 269 -6.94 9.00 -6.28
CA GLU A 269 -6.48 10.35 -5.97
C GLU A 269 -7.32 11.01 -4.88
N THR A 270 -8.64 11.02 -5.03
CA THR A 270 -9.56 11.70 -4.10
C THR A 270 -10.05 10.81 -2.97
N GLY A 271 -10.01 9.49 -3.18
CA GLY A 271 -10.64 8.51 -2.30
C GLY A 271 -12.15 8.44 -2.45
N VAL A 272 -12.79 9.18 -3.34
CA VAL A 272 -14.25 9.13 -3.52
C VAL A 272 -14.68 7.72 -3.94
N VAL A 273 -15.63 7.15 -3.21
CA VAL A 273 -16.22 5.82 -3.46
C VAL A 273 -17.40 6.00 -4.39
N GLN A 274 -17.47 5.19 -5.44
CA GLN A 274 -18.55 5.22 -6.43
C GLN A 274 -19.67 4.26 -6.01
N GLN A 275 -20.92 4.61 -6.32
CA GLN A 275 -22.09 3.79 -6.01
C GLN A 275 -22.23 2.62 -7.00
N VAL A 276 -21.25 1.71 -7.03
CA VAL A 276 -21.16 0.62 -8.01
C VAL A 276 -22.42 -0.25 -7.99
N GLN A 277 -22.96 -0.58 -6.82
CA GLN A 277 -24.21 -1.36 -6.72
C GLN A 277 -25.39 -0.67 -7.43
N GLU A 278 -25.56 0.64 -7.25
CA GLU A 278 -26.63 1.41 -7.86
C GLU A 278 -26.44 1.51 -9.38
N ILE A 279 -25.20 1.73 -9.83
CA ILE A 279 -24.82 1.72 -11.24
C ILE A 279 -25.13 0.35 -11.85
N SER A 280 -24.71 -0.75 -11.21
CA SER A 280 -24.97 -2.11 -11.67
C SER A 280 -26.47 -2.35 -11.85
N LYS A 281 -27.27 -2.07 -10.82
CA LYS A 281 -28.72 -2.21 -10.88
C LYS A 281 -29.32 -1.45 -12.06
N ARG A 282 -28.98 -0.16 -12.20
CA ARG A 282 -29.52 0.69 -13.25
C ARG A 282 -29.08 0.26 -14.66
N VAL A 283 -27.85 -0.23 -14.81
CA VAL A 283 -27.34 -0.82 -16.06
C VAL A 283 -28.12 -2.08 -16.44
N ARG A 284 -28.39 -2.98 -15.49
CA ARG A 284 -29.19 -4.19 -15.73
C ARG A 284 -30.63 -3.85 -16.12
N GLU A 285 -31.27 -2.90 -15.43
CA GLU A 285 -32.61 -2.40 -15.75
C GLU A 285 -32.66 -1.85 -17.18
N ARG A 286 -31.72 -0.98 -17.53
CA ARG A 286 -31.65 -0.38 -18.86
C ARG A 286 -31.39 -1.42 -19.95
N LYS A 287 -30.56 -2.42 -19.68
CA LYS A 287 -30.35 -3.56 -20.59
C LYS A 287 -31.63 -4.35 -20.80
N ALA A 288 -32.44 -4.55 -19.75
CA ALA A 288 -33.72 -5.25 -19.88
C ALA A 288 -34.73 -4.45 -20.72
N GLU A 289 -34.72 -3.11 -20.63
CA GLU A 289 -35.53 -2.22 -21.46
C GLU A 289 -35.12 -2.23 -22.94
N LEU A 290 -33.81 -2.19 -23.22
CA LEU A 290 -33.28 -2.06 -24.59
C LEU A 290 -33.16 -3.41 -25.32
N GLY A 291 -33.01 -4.51 -24.60
CA GLY A 291 -32.61 -5.80 -25.18
C GLY A 291 -31.16 -5.79 -25.69
N GLY A 292 -30.85 -6.68 -26.63
CA GLY A 292 -29.51 -6.81 -27.21
C GLY A 292 -28.57 -7.71 -26.41
N SER A 293 -27.26 -7.49 -26.59
CA SER A 293 -26.21 -8.31 -25.98
C SER A 293 -26.18 -8.19 -24.46
N LYS A 294 -25.65 -9.23 -23.79
CA LYS A 294 -25.35 -9.17 -22.36
C LYS A 294 -24.33 -8.06 -22.12
N ILE A 295 -24.63 -7.15 -21.19
CA ILE A 295 -23.70 -6.11 -20.73
C ILE A 295 -22.99 -6.66 -19.50
N TYR A 296 -21.68 -6.80 -19.56
CA TYR A 296 -20.87 -7.13 -18.40
C TYR A 296 -20.50 -5.89 -17.60
N ILE A 297 -20.28 -6.06 -16.30
CA ILE A 297 -19.92 -4.97 -15.39
C ILE A 297 -18.59 -5.28 -14.71
N HIS A 298 -17.60 -4.42 -14.88
CA HIS A 298 -16.29 -4.52 -14.25
C HIS A 298 -16.09 -3.41 -13.21
N THR A 299 -15.50 -3.76 -12.08
CA THR A 299 -15.02 -2.77 -11.12
C THR A 299 -13.55 -2.96 -10.74
N ASP A 300 -12.79 -1.87 -10.84
CA ASP A 300 -11.44 -1.79 -10.28
C ASP A 300 -11.53 -1.52 -8.77
N ALA A 301 -11.33 -2.58 -7.97
CA ALA A 301 -11.39 -2.55 -6.51
C ALA A 301 -10.00 -2.34 -5.86
N ALA A 302 -8.97 -1.94 -6.63
CA ALA A 302 -7.60 -1.79 -6.14
C ALA A 302 -7.49 -0.88 -4.90
N GLN A 303 -8.37 0.12 -4.77
CA GLN A 303 -8.30 1.08 -3.67
C GLN A 303 -9.24 0.77 -2.51
N THR A 304 -10.19 -0.15 -2.64
CA THR A 304 -11.18 -0.44 -1.59
C THR A 304 -10.77 -1.61 -0.71
N ILE A 305 -10.16 -2.64 -1.28
CA ILE A 305 -9.73 -3.84 -0.55
C ILE A 305 -8.78 -3.47 0.60
N GLY A 306 -9.08 -3.95 1.80
CA GLY A 306 -8.34 -3.66 3.03
C GLY A 306 -8.62 -2.27 3.64
N LYS A 307 -9.51 -1.47 3.06
CA LYS A 307 -9.89 -0.14 3.55
C LYS A 307 -11.38 -0.05 3.90
N ILE A 308 -12.22 -0.68 3.08
CA ILE A 308 -13.67 -0.84 3.29
C ILE A 308 -14.08 -2.26 2.88
N PRO A 309 -15.25 -2.77 3.32
CA PRO A 309 -15.78 -4.05 2.85
C PRO A 309 -15.97 -4.06 1.33
N VAL A 310 -15.71 -5.21 0.71
CA VAL A 310 -15.87 -5.43 -0.73
C VAL A 310 -16.60 -6.76 -0.90
N ASP A 311 -17.74 -6.73 -1.58
CA ASP A 311 -18.54 -7.92 -1.86
C ASP A 311 -19.00 -7.87 -3.32
N ILE A 312 -18.48 -8.80 -4.13
CA ILE A 312 -18.76 -8.88 -5.57
C ILE A 312 -20.25 -9.12 -5.86
N ARG A 313 -20.92 -9.91 -5.01
CA ARG A 313 -22.34 -10.27 -5.16
C ARG A 313 -23.21 -9.09 -4.77
N ALA A 314 -22.90 -8.41 -3.67
CA ALA A 314 -23.63 -7.22 -3.24
C ALA A 314 -23.53 -6.08 -4.26
N MET A 315 -22.36 -5.88 -4.87
CA MET A 315 -22.15 -4.88 -5.93
C MET A 315 -22.75 -5.29 -7.29
N ASP A 316 -23.15 -6.54 -7.45
CA ASP A 316 -23.64 -7.13 -8.71
C ASP A 316 -22.69 -6.92 -9.90
N VAL A 317 -21.38 -7.09 -9.71
CA VAL A 317 -20.36 -6.94 -10.79
C VAL A 317 -19.81 -8.27 -11.30
N ASP A 318 -19.61 -8.37 -12.62
CA ASP A 318 -19.18 -9.58 -13.32
C ASP A 318 -17.67 -9.79 -13.24
N TYR A 319 -16.91 -8.69 -13.14
CA TYR A 319 -15.46 -8.70 -12.99
C TYR A 319 -15.04 -7.80 -11.83
N LEU A 320 -14.10 -8.26 -10.99
CA LEU A 320 -13.52 -7.47 -9.91
C LEU A 320 -12.00 -7.61 -9.88
N THR A 321 -11.30 -6.49 -10.05
CA THR A 321 -9.83 -6.43 -10.04
C THR A 321 -9.27 -6.36 -8.62
N ILE A 322 -8.30 -7.23 -8.31
CA ILE A 322 -7.63 -7.34 -7.01
C ILE A 322 -6.13 -7.01 -7.16
N VAL A 323 -5.61 -6.15 -6.29
CA VAL A 323 -4.23 -5.62 -6.41
C VAL A 323 -3.47 -5.73 -5.08
N GLY A 324 -2.60 -6.74 -4.94
CA GLY A 324 -1.95 -7.10 -3.67
C GLY A 324 -1.23 -5.97 -2.96
N HIS A 325 -0.42 -5.21 -3.70
CA HIS A 325 0.42 -4.14 -3.14
C HIS A 325 -0.34 -2.88 -2.68
N LYS A 326 -1.68 -2.91 -2.71
CA LYS A 326 -2.56 -1.87 -2.17
C LYS A 326 -3.15 -2.22 -0.80
N PHE A 327 -2.97 -3.47 -0.35
CA PHE A 327 -3.46 -3.98 0.93
C PHE A 327 -2.39 -4.81 1.68
N HIS A 328 -1.13 -4.38 1.62
CA HIS A 328 0.03 -4.99 2.29
C HIS A 328 0.47 -6.35 1.74
N GLY A 329 -0.01 -6.73 0.55
CA GLY A 329 0.42 -7.91 -0.18
C GLY A 329 1.59 -7.68 -1.14
N PRO A 330 2.06 -8.75 -1.81
CA PRO A 330 3.07 -8.66 -2.86
C PRO A 330 2.56 -7.94 -4.12
N ARG A 331 3.47 -7.59 -5.03
CA ARG A 331 3.17 -6.98 -6.34
C ARG A 331 2.68 -8.01 -7.36
N VAL A 332 1.59 -8.69 -7.01
CA VAL A 332 0.78 -9.53 -7.89
C VAL A 332 -0.70 -9.20 -7.67
N GLY A 333 -1.60 -9.80 -8.45
CA GLY A 333 -3.02 -9.55 -8.34
C GLY A 333 -3.87 -10.77 -8.67
N ALA A 334 -5.17 -10.55 -8.68
CA ALA A 334 -6.14 -11.51 -9.16
C ALA A 334 -7.27 -10.78 -9.90
N LEU A 335 -7.99 -11.51 -10.75
CA LEU A 335 -9.26 -11.10 -11.32
C LEU A 335 -10.31 -12.10 -10.84
N CYS A 336 -11.35 -11.62 -10.17
CA CYS A 336 -12.53 -12.42 -9.90
C CYS A 336 -13.49 -12.29 -11.08
N VAL A 337 -13.92 -13.42 -11.63
CA VAL A 337 -14.82 -13.51 -12.78
C VAL A 337 -16.04 -14.31 -12.35
N ARG A 338 -17.18 -13.64 -12.22
CA ARG A 338 -18.37 -14.24 -11.61
C ARG A 338 -18.92 -15.41 -12.43
N ASP A 339 -19.20 -16.51 -11.74
CA ASP A 339 -19.80 -17.72 -12.29
C ASP A 339 -18.99 -18.25 -13.50
N LEU A 340 -17.65 -18.24 -13.38
CA LEU A 340 -16.73 -18.54 -14.49
C LEU A 340 -16.93 -19.95 -15.07
N GLU A 341 -17.28 -20.92 -14.22
CA GLU A 341 -17.49 -22.31 -14.60
C GLU A 341 -18.94 -22.60 -15.03
N ASP A 342 -19.90 -21.71 -14.73
CA ASP A 342 -21.34 -21.88 -14.96
C ASP A 342 -21.90 -20.99 -16.10
N ALA A 343 -21.07 -20.74 -17.12
CA ALA A 343 -21.40 -19.88 -18.27
C ALA A 343 -21.77 -18.42 -17.88
N GLY A 344 -21.18 -17.91 -16.80
CA GLY A 344 -21.35 -16.55 -16.28
C GLY A 344 -20.72 -15.46 -17.13
N ALA A 345 -19.65 -14.85 -16.61
CA ALA A 345 -18.86 -13.85 -17.32
C ALA A 345 -17.75 -14.54 -18.14
N PRO A 346 -17.57 -14.18 -19.42
CA PRO A 346 -16.57 -14.80 -20.28
C PRO A 346 -15.16 -14.39 -19.86
N LEU A 347 -14.20 -15.26 -20.10
CA LEU A 347 -12.79 -14.96 -19.87
C LEU A 347 -11.97 -15.41 -21.07
N SER A 348 -11.25 -14.47 -21.68
CA SER A 348 -10.44 -14.71 -22.88
C SER A 348 -8.96 -14.64 -22.56
N ASN A 349 -8.21 -15.55 -23.17
CA ASN A 349 -6.76 -15.62 -23.00
C ASN A 349 -6.09 -14.39 -23.62
N MET A 350 -5.27 -13.71 -22.83
CA MET A 350 -4.29 -12.74 -23.33
C MET A 350 -2.90 -13.36 -23.51
N MET A 351 -2.64 -14.45 -22.81
CA MET A 351 -1.37 -15.20 -22.83
C MET A 351 -1.66 -16.66 -23.20
N PHE A 352 -0.97 -17.17 -24.21
CA PHE A 352 -1.14 -18.53 -24.73
C PHE A 352 0.03 -19.41 -24.28
N GLY A 353 -0.24 -20.63 -23.81
CA GLY A 353 0.78 -21.52 -23.29
C GLY A 353 0.25 -22.75 -22.56
N GLY A 354 0.95 -23.16 -21.50
CA GLY A 354 0.87 -24.48 -20.87
C GLY A 354 -0.39 -24.83 -20.06
N GLY A 355 -1.49 -24.07 -20.18
CA GLY A 355 -2.77 -24.44 -19.57
C GLY A 355 -2.94 -24.08 -18.09
N GLN A 356 -2.00 -23.36 -17.47
CA GLN A 356 -2.15 -22.84 -16.10
C GLN A 356 -3.38 -21.94 -15.95
N GLU A 357 -3.86 -21.78 -14.72
CA GLU A 357 -5.11 -21.06 -14.40
C GLU A 357 -6.29 -21.53 -15.29
N ARG A 358 -6.40 -22.85 -15.49
CA ARG A 358 -7.40 -23.52 -16.34
C ARG A 358 -7.35 -23.09 -17.81
N GLY A 359 -6.18 -22.66 -18.28
CA GLY A 359 -5.96 -22.20 -19.64
C GLY A 359 -6.22 -20.71 -19.85
N TYR A 360 -6.83 -20.01 -18.90
CA TYR A 360 -7.15 -18.58 -19.04
C TYR A 360 -5.92 -17.67 -18.94
N ARG A 361 -4.97 -18.05 -18.08
CA ARG A 361 -3.75 -17.29 -17.83
C ARG A 361 -2.56 -18.25 -17.75
N SER A 362 -2.00 -18.55 -18.93
CA SER A 362 -0.86 -19.47 -19.05
C SER A 362 0.44 -18.93 -18.44
N GLY A 363 1.35 -19.86 -18.12
CA GLY A 363 2.66 -19.59 -17.52
C GLY A 363 2.73 -20.16 -16.11
N THR A 364 3.85 -20.81 -15.78
CA THR A 364 4.09 -21.42 -14.46
C THR A 364 3.74 -20.46 -13.34
N GLU A 365 2.91 -20.92 -12.41
CA GLU A 365 2.36 -20.09 -11.35
C GLU A 365 3.46 -19.59 -10.41
N ASN A 366 3.38 -18.32 -10.03
CA ASN A 366 4.34 -17.73 -9.10
C ASN A 366 3.94 -18.08 -7.65
N THR A 367 4.14 -19.35 -7.26
CA THR A 367 3.67 -19.92 -5.99
C THR A 367 4.00 -19.06 -4.77
N PRO A 368 5.24 -18.54 -4.58
CA PRO A 368 5.53 -17.71 -3.41
C PRO A 368 4.74 -16.41 -3.38
N MET A 369 4.59 -15.73 -4.52
CA MET A 369 3.80 -14.49 -4.58
C MET A 369 2.31 -14.75 -4.38
N ILE A 370 1.79 -15.87 -4.90
CA ILE A 370 0.41 -16.31 -4.68
C ILE A 370 0.18 -16.62 -3.20
N ALA A 371 1.10 -17.31 -2.53
CA ALA A 371 1.04 -17.58 -1.10
C ALA A 371 0.97 -16.28 -0.28
N GLY A 372 1.83 -15.31 -0.60
CA GLY A 372 1.81 -14.00 0.04
C GLY A 372 0.53 -13.20 -0.22
N LEU A 373 -0.02 -13.26 -1.44
CA LEU A 373 -1.29 -12.63 -1.77
C LEU A 373 -2.45 -13.25 -0.99
N GLY A 374 -2.46 -14.58 -0.86
CA GLY A 374 -3.42 -15.31 -0.03
C GLY A 374 -3.33 -14.92 1.45
N GLU A 375 -2.12 -14.77 2.00
CA GLU A 375 -1.96 -14.33 3.39
C GLU A 375 -2.41 -12.88 3.60
N ALA A 376 -2.11 -11.98 2.66
CA ALA A 376 -2.62 -10.61 2.71
C ALA A 376 -4.15 -10.58 2.73
N ALA A 377 -4.81 -11.45 1.94
CA ALA A 377 -6.26 -11.59 1.94
C ALA A 377 -6.81 -12.12 3.28
N ARG A 378 -6.15 -13.12 3.91
CA ARG A 378 -6.54 -13.59 5.24
C ARG A 378 -6.49 -12.48 6.28
N ILE A 379 -5.43 -11.67 6.26
CA ILE A 379 -5.29 -10.53 7.17
C ILE A 379 -6.41 -9.50 6.96
N VAL A 380 -6.81 -9.23 5.71
CA VAL A 380 -7.96 -8.35 5.43
C VAL A 380 -9.26 -8.91 6.03
N CYS A 381 -9.45 -10.23 6.01
CA CYS A 381 -10.60 -10.90 6.62
C CYS A 381 -10.50 -11.05 8.15
N GLY A 382 -9.40 -10.63 8.79
CA GLY A 382 -9.18 -10.81 10.23
C GLY A 382 -8.73 -12.23 10.64
N ASN A 383 -8.37 -13.10 9.68
CA ASN A 383 -7.94 -14.48 9.90
C ASN A 383 -6.42 -14.65 9.66
N ARG A 384 -5.82 -15.77 10.11
CA ARG A 384 -4.41 -16.14 9.83
C ARG A 384 -4.30 -17.60 9.37
N ARG A 385 -3.20 -17.94 8.68
CA ARG A 385 -2.94 -19.30 8.13
C ARG A 385 -2.93 -20.42 9.20
N SER A 386 -2.76 -20.12 10.48
CA SER A 386 -2.66 -21.10 11.58
C SER A 386 -3.97 -21.77 12.01
N ASP A 387 -5.12 -21.45 11.42
CA ASP A 387 -6.44 -21.94 11.86
C ASP A 387 -6.81 -23.35 11.34
N LYS A 388 -5.89 -24.31 11.38
CA LYS A 388 -6.23 -25.75 11.36
C LYS A 388 -5.97 -26.34 12.75
N GLY A 389 -6.93 -26.17 13.66
CA GLY A 389 -7.00 -26.92 14.92
C GLY A 389 -6.30 -26.30 16.14
N THR A 390 -6.71 -25.11 16.58
CA THR A 390 -6.82 -24.69 18.01
C THR A 390 -7.32 -23.24 18.04
N PRO A 391 -8.26 -22.86 18.92
CA PRO A 391 -8.67 -21.47 19.05
C PRO A 391 -7.65 -20.69 19.91
N ASN A 392 -7.04 -19.65 19.31
CA ASN A 392 -6.31 -18.53 19.93
C ASN A 392 -4.85 -18.74 20.42
N PRO A 393 -3.99 -17.69 20.54
CA PRO A 393 -4.09 -16.29 20.10
C PRO A 393 -2.79 -15.76 19.45
N CYS A 394 -2.85 -15.27 18.21
CA CYS A 394 -1.95 -14.21 17.73
C CYS A 394 -2.75 -13.34 16.79
N GLN A 395 -3.67 -12.59 17.38
CA GLN A 395 -4.31 -11.46 16.77
C GLN A 395 -3.26 -10.35 16.58
N ARG A 396 -3.41 -9.53 15.54
CA ARG A 396 -3.35 -8.10 15.83
C ARG A 396 -4.80 -7.69 16.06
N ASN A 397 -5.20 -7.73 17.32
CA ASN A 397 -6.49 -7.30 17.90
C ASN A 397 -7.83 -7.83 17.34
N GLY A 398 -7.89 -8.82 16.45
CA GLY A 398 -9.17 -9.32 15.93
C GLY A 398 -9.93 -8.24 15.14
N GLU A 399 -9.18 -7.34 14.50
CA GLU A 399 -9.72 -6.19 13.79
C GLU A 399 -10.34 -6.63 12.47
N THR A 400 -11.60 -6.28 12.27
CA THR A 400 -12.25 -6.39 10.97
C THR A 400 -11.86 -5.22 10.07
N VAL A 401 -12.05 -5.35 8.75
CA VAL A 401 -11.79 -4.25 7.81
C VAL A 401 -12.56 -2.97 8.18
N GLU A 402 -13.75 -3.11 8.78
CA GLU A 402 -14.55 -2.00 9.28
C GLU A 402 -13.86 -1.27 10.45
N SER A 403 -13.36 -2.01 11.44
CA SER A 403 -12.64 -1.42 12.58
C SER A 403 -11.36 -0.70 12.16
N VAL A 404 -10.60 -1.28 11.21
CA VAL A 404 -9.43 -0.65 10.60
C VAL A 404 -9.85 0.62 9.85
N GLY A 405 -10.94 0.57 9.09
CA GLY A 405 -11.52 1.71 8.39
C GLY A 405 -11.94 2.83 9.34
N ILE A 406 -12.55 2.52 10.49
CA ILE A 406 -12.93 3.51 11.51
C ILE A 406 -11.68 4.22 12.05
N ARG A 407 -10.62 3.48 12.37
CA ARG A 407 -9.36 4.08 12.84
C ARG A 407 -8.70 4.97 11.78
N MET A 408 -8.58 4.47 10.55
CA MET A 408 -8.05 5.26 9.43
C MET A 408 -8.84 6.57 9.23
N ARG A 409 -10.17 6.50 9.33
CA ARG A 409 -11.06 7.67 9.24
C ARG A 409 -10.78 8.67 10.34
N ALA A 410 -10.66 8.22 11.59
CA ALA A 410 -10.35 9.10 12.71
C ALA A 410 -9.01 9.83 12.53
N TYR A 411 -7.97 9.14 12.06
CA TYR A 411 -6.68 9.76 11.77
C TYR A 411 -6.72 10.73 10.60
N ARG A 412 -7.42 10.36 9.52
CA ARG A 412 -7.60 11.24 8.37
C ARG A 412 -8.36 12.50 8.77
N ASP A 413 -9.46 12.38 9.51
CA ASP A 413 -10.26 13.52 9.97
C ASP A 413 -9.49 14.40 10.96
N LYS A 414 -8.68 13.81 11.85
CA LYS A 414 -7.75 14.53 12.73
C LYS A 414 -6.71 15.32 11.95
N PHE A 415 -6.08 14.71 10.95
CA PHE A 415 -5.13 15.41 10.06
C PHE A 415 -5.79 16.61 9.37
N GLU A 416 -6.97 16.42 8.78
CA GLU A 416 -7.70 17.49 8.09
C GLU A 416 -8.02 18.66 9.02
N LEU A 417 -8.45 18.36 10.25
CA LEU A 417 -8.73 19.37 11.27
C LEU A 417 -7.47 20.17 11.62
N LEU A 418 -6.34 19.50 11.83
CA LEU A 418 -5.06 20.14 12.17
C LEU A 418 -4.57 21.06 11.04
N VAL A 419 -4.69 20.61 9.79
CA VAL A 419 -4.36 21.43 8.61
C VAL A 419 -5.29 22.65 8.57
N GLU A 420 -6.60 22.46 8.67
CA GLU A 420 -7.60 23.53 8.63
C GLU A 420 -7.38 24.58 9.73
N GLN A 421 -7.09 24.14 10.96
CA GLN A 421 -6.78 25.02 12.09
C GLN A 421 -5.47 25.81 11.90
N SER A 422 -4.47 25.21 11.25
CA SER A 422 -3.15 25.81 11.09
C SER A 422 -3.08 26.79 9.93
N VAL A 423 -3.72 26.49 8.78
CA VAL A 423 -3.68 27.35 7.58
C VAL A 423 -4.87 28.29 7.49
N GLY A 424 -5.94 28.03 8.25
CA GLY A 424 -7.22 28.73 8.17
C GLY A 424 -8.16 28.11 7.13
N LYS A 425 -9.44 27.99 7.49
CA LYS A 425 -10.48 27.31 6.71
C LYS A 425 -10.64 27.81 5.27
N HIS A 426 -10.38 29.08 5.01
CA HIS A 426 -10.51 29.68 3.67
C HIS A 426 -9.31 29.35 2.75
N ASN A 427 -8.21 28.86 3.31
CA ASN A 427 -6.97 28.57 2.58
C ASN A 427 -6.80 27.08 2.26
N VAL A 428 -7.73 26.22 2.70
CA VAL A 428 -7.73 24.78 2.41
C VAL A 428 -9.00 24.40 1.65
N ILE A 429 -8.83 23.58 0.61
CA ILE A 429 -9.94 23.03 -0.16
C ILE A 429 -9.76 21.52 -0.20
N PHE A 430 -10.71 20.80 0.40
CA PHE A 430 -10.73 19.33 0.37
C PHE A 430 -11.48 18.84 -0.87
N ASN A 431 -10.75 18.22 -1.79
CA ASN A 431 -11.30 17.73 -3.05
C ASN A 431 -12.04 16.40 -2.80
N GLY A 432 -13.34 16.37 -3.08
CA GLY A 432 -14.19 15.19 -2.83
C GLY A 432 -14.66 15.02 -1.37
N LYS A 433 -14.49 16.03 -0.50
CA LYS A 433 -15.06 16.02 0.87
C LYS A 433 -16.46 16.65 0.86
N ASN A 434 -17.49 15.82 0.95
CA ASN A 434 -18.88 16.25 1.13
C ASN A 434 -19.63 15.23 2.01
N LYS A 435 -20.64 15.68 2.78
CA LYS A 435 -21.49 14.77 3.58
C LYS A 435 -22.31 13.80 2.73
N SER A 436 -22.62 14.16 1.49
CA SER A 436 -23.39 13.34 0.54
C SER A 436 -22.53 12.40 -0.29
N VAL A 437 -21.21 12.36 -0.06
CA VAL A 437 -20.26 11.59 -0.87
C VAL A 437 -19.42 10.71 0.05
N GLU A 438 -19.47 9.41 -0.19
CA GLU A 438 -18.60 8.48 0.50
C GLU A 438 -17.17 8.60 -0.01
N ARG A 439 -16.21 8.48 0.92
CA ARG A 439 -14.79 8.50 0.61
C ARG A 439 -14.04 7.50 1.47
N LEU A 440 -12.95 6.97 0.93
CA LEU A 440 -12.05 6.07 1.62
C LEU A 440 -11.66 6.67 2.98
N PRO A 441 -11.59 5.83 4.02
CA PRO A 441 -11.32 6.31 5.36
C PRO A 441 -9.92 6.91 5.48
N ASN A 442 -8.97 6.47 4.66
CA ASN A 442 -7.57 6.82 4.81
C ASN A 442 -7.08 8.00 3.95
N THR A 443 -7.91 8.49 3.02
CA THR A 443 -7.47 9.41 1.96
C THR A 443 -7.91 10.83 2.25
N SER A 444 -6.98 11.78 2.20
CA SER A 444 -7.25 13.21 2.16
C SER A 444 -6.58 13.80 0.92
N ASN A 445 -7.40 14.31 0.01
CA ASN A 445 -6.96 15.06 -1.15
C ASN A 445 -7.34 16.53 -0.93
N PHE A 446 -6.35 17.41 -0.85
CA PHE A 446 -6.61 18.81 -0.54
C PHE A 446 -5.62 19.74 -1.21
N SER A 447 -6.11 20.93 -1.56
CA SER A 447 -5.32 22.00 -2.14
C SER A 447 -5.14 23.11 -1.12
N LEU A 448 -3.92 23.66 -1.04
CA LEU A 448 -3.63 24.82 -0.22
C LEU A 448 -3.50 26.07 -1.10
N ARG A 449 -4.15 27.16 -0.68
CA ARG A 449 -4.04 28.48 -1.30
C ARG A 449 -3.29 29.42 -0.38
N GLN A 450 -2.50 30.35 -0.91
CA GLN A 450 -1.95 31.42 -0.10
C GLN A 450 -3.02 32.49 0.14
N PRO A 451 -3.02 33.15 1.31
CA PRO A 451 -3.89 34.30 1.55
C PRO A 451 -3.57 35.45 0.58
N PRO A 452 -4.55 36.30 0.24
CA PRO A 452 -4.32 37.47 -0.59
C PRO A 452 -3.24 38.37 0.03
N GLN A 453 -2.29 38.88 -0.77
CA GLN A 453 -1.35 39.89 -0.27
C GLN A 453 -2.00 41.28 -0.28
N PRO A 454 -1.65 42.17 0.67
CA PRO A 454 -2.29 43.48 0.83
C PRO A 454 -2.28 44.36 -0.43
N ASP A 455 -1.35 44.13 -1.37
CA ASP A 455 -1.06 45.03 -2.49
C ASP A 455 -1.14 44.36 -3.88
N THR A 456 -1.69 43.15 -3.99
CA THR A 456 -1.80 42.45 -5.29
C THR A 456 -3.15 41.75 -5.46
N ASP A 457 -3.90 42.11 -6.51
CA ASP A 457 -5.14 41.43 -6.92
C ASP A 457 -4.91 40.02 -7.50
N THR A 458 -3.65 39.60 -7.66
CA THR A 458 -3.31 38.30 -8.24
C THR A 458 -3.18 37.22 -7.15
N PRO A 459 -3.96 36.12 -7.21
CA PRO A 459 -3.81 35.01 -6.28
C PRO A 459 -2.46 34.30 -6.46
N ILE A 460 -1.80 33.99 -5.34
CA ILE A 460 -0.54 33.24 -5.33
C ILE A 460 -0.83 31.75 -5.12
N PHE A 461 -0.41 30.94 -6.07
CA PHE A 461 -0.48 29.49 -6.00
C PHE A 461 0.92 28.94 -5.75
N VAL A 462 1.07 28.14 -4.69
CA VAL A 462 2.32 27.43 -4.40
C VAL A 462 2.10 25.95 -4.69
N SER A 463 2.94 25.38 -5.55
CA SER A 463 2.86 23.97 -5.90
C SER A 463 3.01 23.09 -4.66
N ALA A 464 2.17 22.06 -4.54
CA ALA A 464 2.30 21.07 -3.46
C ALA A 464 3.66 20.36 -3.51
N ARG A 465 4.23 20.19 -4.72
CA ARG A 465 5.56 19.62 -4.90
C ARG A 465 6.63 20.47 -4.23
N ASP A 466 6.55 21.79 -4.41
CA ASP A 466 7.53 22.71 -3.82
C ASP A 466 7.44 22.70 -2.30
N ILE A 467 6.23 22.57 -1.74
CA ILE A 467 6.04 22.40 -0.30
C ILE A 467 6.64 21.07 0.18
N LEU A 468 6.36 19.95 -0.50
CA LEU A 468 6.85 18.63 -0.10
C LEU A 468 8.38 18.49 -0.18
N VAL A 469 9.05 19.18 -1.10
CA VAL A 469 10.53 19.20 -1.15
C VAL A 469 11.14 19.77 0.14
N HIS A 470 10.42 20.63 0.85
CA HIS A 470 10.84 21.18 2.14
C HIS A 470 10.42 20.31 3.34
N THR A 471 9.68 19.22 3.11
CA THR A 471 9.31 18.25 4.15
C THR A 471 10.18 16.99 4.05
N LYS A 472 11.46 17.10 4.46
CA LYS A 472 12.50 16.06 4.26
C LYS A 472 12.14 14.63 4.70
N VAL A 473 11.25 14.50 5.67
CA VAL A 473 10.87 13.22 6.30
C VAL A 473 9.49 12.70 5.90
N LEU A 474 8.71 13.48 5.14
CA LEU A 474 7.34 13.10 4.78
C LEU A 474 7.30 12.53 3.36
N CYS A 475 6.93 11.25 3.24
CA CYS A 475 6.60 10.64 1.96
C CYS A 475 5.10 10.79 1.69
N ALA A 476 4.77 11.68 0.77
CA ALA A 476 3.41 11.93 0.30
C ALA A 476 3.41 12.15 -1.21
N SER A 477 2.26 11.96 -1.84
CA SER A 477 2.09 12.21 -3.27
C SER A 477 1.50 13.60 -3.53
N VAL A 478 1.83 14.17 -4.68
CA VAL A 478 1.08 15.25 -5.32
C VAL A 478 0.08 14.63 -6.32
N GLY A 479 -0.91 15.39 -6.79
CA GLY A 479 -1.88 14.91 -7.79
C GLY A 479 -1.22 14.09 -8.93
N SER A 480 -1.91 13.01 -9.36
CA SER A 480 -1.41 11.96 -10.26
C SER A 480 -0.02 11.37 -9.89
N ALA A 481 0.03 10.59 -8.81
CA ALA A 481 1.22 9.87 -8.35
C ALA A 481 1.87 8.94 -9.40
N CYS A 482 1.16 8.57 -10.47
CA CYS A 482 1.67 7.65 -11.49
C CYS A 482 2.60 8.33 -12.54
N HIS A 483 2.78 9.66 -12.49
CA HIS A 483 3.69 10.37 -13.38
C HIS A 483 4.64 11.28 -12.59
N THR A 484 5.64 10.68 -11.95
CA THR A 484 6.73 11.43 -11.30
C THR A 484 7.51 12.34 -12.26
N SER A 485 7.39 12.15 -13.58
CA SER A 485 8.10 12.91 -14.62
C SER A 485 7.26 13.94 -15.39
N SER A 486 5.93 13.94 -15.31
CA SER A 486 5.12 14.89 -16.10
C SER A 486 4.69 16.08 -15.23
N SER A 487 5.00 17.30 -15.66
CA SER A 487 4.56 18.55 -15.02
C SER A 487 3.08 18.85 -15.24
N LYS A 488 2.27 17.88 -15.69
CA LYS A 488 0.87 18.08 -16.04
C LYS A 488 -0.02 17.96 -14.79
N PRO A 489 -1.04 18.82 -14.63
CA PRO A 489 -2.00 18.70 -13.54
C PRO A 489 -2.78 17.38 -13.63
N SER A 490 -3.30 16.91 -12.50
CA SER A 490 -4.08 15.66 -12.44
C SER A 490 -5.31 15.73 -13.35
N ARG A 491 -5.41 14.78 -14.31
CA ARG A 491 -6.58 14.66 -15.18
C ARG A 491 -7.88 14.43 -14.41
N ILE A 492 -7.80 13.75 -13.26
CA ILE A 492 -8.96 13.47 -12.41
C ILE A 492 -9.46 14.77 -11.77
N LEU A 493 -8.56 15.58 -11.22
CA LEU A 493 -8.94 16.87 -10.63
C LEU A 493 -9.51 17.82 -11.70
N LEU A 494 -8.89 17.85 -12.89
CA LEU A 494 -9.41 18.62 -14.02
C LEU A 494 -10.81 18.14 -14.44
N ALA A 495 -11.05 16.83 -14.46
CA ALA A 495 -12.36 16.23 -14.75
C ALA A 495 -13.43 16.63 -13.71
N MET A 496 -13.03 16.90 -12.46
CA MET A 496 -13.88 17.46 -11.41
C MET A 496 -14.07 18.99 -11.52
N GLY A 497 -13.52 19.63 -12.55
CA GLY A 497 -13.62 21.08 -12.73
C GLY A 497 -12.69 21.91 -11.83
N ILE A 498 -11.68 21.27 -11.21
CA ILE A 498 -10.64 21.98 -10.47
C ILE A 498 -9.70 22.64 -11.49
N SER A 499 -9.36 23.93 -11.30
CA SER A 499 -8.46 24.63 -12.22
C SER A 499 -7.05 24.04 -12.23
N GLU A 500 -6.30 24.24 -13.30
CA GLU A 500 -4.92 23.74 -13.40
C GLU A 500 -4.03 24.27 -12.26
N GLU A 501 -4.18 25.54 -11.90
CA GLU A 501 -3.42 26.18 -10.83
C GLU A 501 -3.71 25.51 -9.48
N LEU A 502 -5.00 25.29 -9.18
CA LEU A 502 -5.39 24.66 -7.93
C LEU A 502 -5.00 23.17 -7.88
N ALA A 503 -5.08 22.48 -9.01
CA ALA A 503 -4.66 21.08 -9.13
C ALA A 503 -3.16 20.90 -8.87
N ARG A 504 -2.32 21.89 -9.22
CA ARG A 504 -0.87 21.90 -8.88
C ARG A 504 -0.61 22.11 -7.39
N CYS A 505 -1.52 22.77 -6.68
CA CYS A 505 -1.47 22.98 -5.24
C CYS A 505 -1.97 21.79 -4.41
N THR A 506 -2.30 20.67 -5.05
CA THR A 506 -2.96 19.53 -4.41
C THR A 506 -2.00 18.50 -3.85
N PHE A 507 -2.22 18.15 -2.59
CA PHE A 507 -1.62 17.02 -1.88
C PHE A 507 -2.55 15.82 -1.91
N ARG A 508 -1.97 14.62 -1.98
CA ARG A 508 -2.64 13.37 -1.66
C ARG A 508 -1.96 12.73 -0.46
N ILE A 509 -2.67 12.75 0.66
CA ILE A 509 -2.29 12.08 1.89
C ILE A 509 -3.11 10.81 2.02
N SER A 510 -2.44 9.68 2.16
CA SER A 510 -3.08 8.37 2.31
C SER A 510 -2.43 7.58 3.43
N MET A 511 -3.22 7.27 4.46
CA MET A 511 -2.74 6.66 5.69
C MET A 511 -2.85 5.13 5.69
N SER A 512 -1.96 4.48 6.43
CA SER A 512 -1.95 3.02 6.63
C SER A 512 -2.80 2.61 7.83
N ARG A 513 -3.08 1.31 7.94
CA ARG A 513 -3.58 0.69 9.18
C ARG A 513 -2.59 0.82 10.35
N ASP A 514 -1.32 1.02 10.01
CA ASP A 514 -0.18 1.18 10.93
C ASP A 514 0.15 2.64 11.25
N THR A 515 -0.59 3.60 10.68
CA THR A 515 -0.36 5.02 10.98
C THR A 515 -0.63 5.31 12.45
N THR A 516 0.21 6.14 13.05
CA THR A 516 0.15 6.52 14.46
C THR A 516 -0.33 7.97 14.64
N ASP A 517 -0.83 8.29 15.82
CA ASP A 517 -1.20 9.67 16.18
C ASP A 517 -0.03 10.65 16.04
N PHE A 518 1.19 10.22 16.38
CA PHE A 518 2.39 11.04 16.23
C PHE A 518 2.67 11.36 14.76
N GLU A 519 2.61 10.36 13.87
CA GLU A 519 2.80 10.56 12.43
C GLU A 519 1.74 11.53 11.87
N VAL A 520 0.48 11.41 12.29
CA VAL A 520 -0.62 12.30 11.91
C VAL A 520 -0.32 13.76 12.30
N LEU A 521 0.04 13.98 13.56
CA LEU A 521 0.38 15.31 14.09
C LEU A 521 1.59 15.89 13.35
N ARG A 522 2.65 15.10 13.22
CA ARG A 522 3.91 15.53 12.63
C ARG A 522 3.78 15.83 11.14
N ALA A 523 3.02 15.04 10.38
CA ALA A 523 2.77 15.31 8.97
C ALA A 523 2.00 16.63 8.76
N ALA A 524 0.95 16.88 9.56
CA ALA A 524 0.22 18.13 9.50
C ALA A 524 1.12 19.33 9.82
N GLN A 525 1.96 19.23 10.87
CA GLN A 525 2.94 20.27 11.22
C GLN A 525 3.95 20.54 10.10
N LEU A 526 4.51 19.49 9.49
CA LEU A 526 5.51 19.63 8.42
C LEU A 526 4.92 20.36 7.20
N ILE A 527 3.74 19.96 6.75
CA ILE A 527 3.06 20.57 5.59
C ILE A 527 2.71 22.03 5.89
N THR A 528 2.10 22.31 7.05
CA THR A 528 1.61 23.65 7.40
C THR A 528 2.77 24.62 7.70
N HIS A 529 3.86 24.14 8.30
CA HIS A 529 5.08 24.93 8.48
C HIS A 529 5.75 25.26 7.15
N ALA A 530 5.91 24.28 6.26
CA ALA A 530 6.47 24.51 4.93
C ALA A 530 5.60 25.45 4.09
N TRP A 531 4.27 25.30 4.15
CA TRP A 531 3.32 26.22 3.51
C TRP A 531 3.47 27.66 4.03
N SER A 532 3.57 27.85 5.35
CA SER A 532 3.75 29.17 5.97
C SER A 532 5.06 29.84 5.55
N ASN A 533 6.16 29.07 5.51
CA ASN A 533 7.46 29.58 5.09
C ASN A 533 7.54 29.90 3.59
N SER A 534 6.80 29.15 2.76
CA SER A 534 6.70 29.45 1.33
C SER A 534 6.10 30.84 1.06
N ALA A 535 5.18 31.31 1.90
CA ALA A 535 4.60 32.65 1.82
C ALA A 535 5.65 33.78 2.00
N GLY A 536 6.68 33.54 2.82
CA GLY A 536 7.77 34.49 3.08
C GLY A 536 8.92 34.40 2.08
N HIS A 537 9.25 33.19 1.60
CA HIS A 537 10.40 32.95 0.72
C HIS A 537 10.19 33.52 -0.69
N PHE A 538 8.97 33.50 -1.24
CA PHE A 538 8.68 34.01 -2.58
C PHE A 538 8.62 35.55 -2.68
N LYS A 539 8.67 36.29 -1.57
CA LYS A 539 8.95 37.75 -1.60
C LYS A 539 10.37 38.03 -2.13
N ASN A 540 11.33 37.14 -1.85
CA ASN A 540 12.72 37.32 -2.28
C ASN A 540 13.01 36.70 -3.66
N VAL A 541 12.24 35.70 -4.09
CA VAL A 541 12.46 35.05 -5.40
C VAL A 541 12.05 35.95 -6.58
N LYS A 542 11.03 36.83 -6.41
CA LYS A 542 10.71 37.86 -7.42
C LYS A 542 11.82 38.92 -7.59
N ALA A 543 12.74 39.06 -6.63
CA ALA A 543 13.92 39.92 -6.78
C ALA A 543 15.07 39.22 -7.53
N ILE A 544 15.03 37.89 -7.67
CA ILE A 544 16.10 37.07 -8.26
C ILE A 544 15.75 36.64 -9.71
N SER A 545 14.61 37.04 -10.26
CA SER A 545 14.25 36.76 -11.66
C SER A 545 14.90 37.69 -12.69
N LYS A 546 16.10 38.20 -12.40
CA LYS A 546 17.07 38.58 -13.44
C LYS A 546 18.18 37.54 -13.38
N SER A 547 18.23 36.68 -14.41
CA SER A 547 19.22 35.63 -14.60
C SER A 547 20.63 36.06 -14.16
N PRO A 548 21.40 35.14 -13.58
CA PRO A 548 22.59 34.76 -14.32
C PRO A 548 22.81 33.26 -14.37
N ALA A 549 23.32 32.84 -15.52
CA ALA A 549 23.96 31.56 -15.74
C ALA A 549 25.07 31.30 -14.70
N THR A 550 25.17 30.03 -14.31
CA THR A 550 26.39 29.33 -13.87
C THR A 550 27.41 30.14 -13.07
N ASP A 551 27.35 30.07 -11.75
CA ASP A 551 28.53 30.33 -10.92
C ASP A 551 28.57 29.38 -9.72
N THR A 552 29.47 28.40 -9.77
CA THR A 552 29.63 27.31 -8.80
C THR A 552 30.12 27.77 -7.42
N LYS A 553 30.52 29.03 -7.27
CA LYS A 553 31.05 29.57 -6.00
C LYS A 553 29.99 29.87 -4.93
N THR A 554 28.72 30.04 -5.28
CA THR A 554 27.67 30.40 -4.30
C THR A 554 27.18 29.21 -3.47
N MET A 555 27.27 27.99 -3.99
CA MET A 555 26.83 26.78 -3.28
C MET A 555 27.71 26.40 -2.09
N GLU A 556 29.02 26.70 -2.16
CA GLU A 556 29.97 26.38 -1.10
C GLU A 556 29.90 27.38 0.07
N GLN A 557 29.46 28.60 -0.22
CA GLN A 557 29.24 29.64 0.78
C GLN A 557 27.92 29.42 1.54
N ALA A 558 26.85 29.02 0.84
CA ALA A 558 25.57 28.63 1.46
C ALA A 558 25.68 27.38 2.36
N ARG A 559 26.69 26.53 2.15
CA ARG A 559 26.95 25.34 2.96
C ARG A 559 27.77 25.62 4.23
N LYS A 560 28.39 26.81 4.32
CA LYS A 560 29.13 27.29 5.49
C LYS A 560 28.27 28.12 6.44
N GLU A 561 27.18 28.71 5.95
CA GLU A 561 26.22 29.49 6.76
C GLU A 561 25.13 28.65 7.42
N LEU A 562 24.92 27.42 6.93
CA LEU A 562 24.06 26.37 7.49
C LEU A 562 24.84 25.50 8.48
#